data_AF-A0A914PQR9-F1
#
_entry.id   AF-A0A914PQR9-F1
#
_cell.length_a   1.000
_cell.length_b   1.000
_cell.length_c   1.000
_cell.angle_alpha   90.00
_cell.angle_beta   90.00
_cell.angle_gamma   90.00
#
_symmetry.space_group_name_H-M   'P 1'
#
loop_
_entity.id
_entity.type
_entity.pdbx_description
1 polymer ?
#
loop_
_entity_poly.entity_id
_entity_poly.type
_entity_poly.pdbx_seq_one_letter_code
_entity_poly.pdbx_strand_id
1 'polypeptide(L)'
;MISPFWADVDTQSETPTPASAISFRQSTAASDLQQAKREVLYAFPDLVDINLTWSYIVTWNNVTFYRDDPSRQIRNTFQAILTTNGVHSFAIFYYNKIQWTTGTASNGNANGLGGTPAQIGFDFGDGGMYLNFR
;
A
#
# COMPACT_ATOMS: atom_id res chain seq x y z
N MET A 1 -13.20 -2.54 2.04
CA MET A 1 -12.10 -1.81 1.38
C MET A 1 -10.83 -1.95 2.21
N ILE A 2 -9.69 -2.23 1.56
CA ILE A 2 -8.36 -2.23 2.18
C ILE A 2 -7.64 -0.99 1.68
N SER A 3 -7.11 -0.17 2.58
CA SER A 3 -6.33 1.03 2.23
C SER A 3 -4.90 0.90 2.74
N PRO A 4 -3.94 0.49 1.88
CA PRO A 4 -2.53 0.39 2.25
C PRO A 4 -1.86 1.74 2.48
N PHE A 5 -2.42 2.80 1.89
CA PHE A 5 -1.95 4.17 2.05
C PHE A 5 -3.06 5.12 1.58
N TRP A 6 -3.85 5.64 2.51
CA TRP A 6 -4.94 6.54 2.20
C TRP A 6 -4.43 7.98 2.14
N ALA A 7 -3.98 8.39 0.96
CA ALA A 7 -3.70 9.77 0.65
C ALA A 7 -4.05 10.07 -0.80
N ASP A 8 -4.06 11.36 -1.17
CA ASP A 8 -4.29 11.79 -2.54
C ASP A 8 -3.04 11.51 -3.40
N VAL A 9 -2.85 10.23 -3.73
CA VAL A 9 -1.77 9.73 -4.60
C VAL A 9 -2.08 10.18 -6.02
N ASP A 10 -1.12 10.81 -6.69
CA ASP A 10 -1.26 11.11 -8.10
C ASP A 10 -1.23 9.81 -8.90
N THR A 11 -2.32 9.56 -9.63
CA THR A 11 -2.50 8.40 -10.52
C THR A 11 -2.47 8.80 -12.00
N GLN A 12 -2.32 10.10 -12.30
CA GLN A 12 -2.36 10.61 -13.67
C GLN A 12 -0.99 10.45 -14.33
N SER A 13 -0.99 9.93 -15.56
CA SER A 13 0.24 9.79 -16.37
C SER A 13 0.73 11.12 -16.97
N GLU A 14 0.03 12.23 -16.72
CA GLU A 14 0.23 13.52 -17.40
C GLU A 14 1.51 14.25 -16.97
N THR A 15 2.15 13.82 -15.89
CA THR A 15 3.53 14.17 -15.61
C THR A 15 4.40 12.93 -15.78
N PRO A 16 4.90 12.64 -17.00
CA PRO A 16 5.78 11.53 -17.25
C PRO A 16 7.13 11.83 -16.58
N THR A 17 7.24 11.50 -15.29
CA THR A 17 8.53 11.09 -14.75
C THR A 17 8.68 9.62 -15.12
N PRO A 18 9.69 9.24 -15.94
CA PRO A 18 9.79 7.90 -16.53
C PRO A 18 9.95 6.72 -15.55
N ALA A 19 9.80 6.93 -14.24
CA ALA A 19 9.99 5.94 -13.18
C ALA A 19 8.75 5.68 -12.29
N SER A 20 7.67 6.44 -12.42
CA SER A 20 6.48 6.35 -11.56
C SER A 20 5.48 5.35 -12.14
N ALA A 21 5.15 4.28 -11.40
CA ALA A 21 4.26 3.23 -11.91
C ALA A 21 3.42 2.61 -10.79
N ILE A 22 2.13 2.41 -11.07
CA ILE A 22 1.24 1.56 -10.26
C ILE A 22 1.01 0.29 -11.06
N SER A 23 1.36 -0.85 -10.48
CA SER A 23 1.19 -2.15 -11.11
C SER A 23 0.47 -3.10 -10.16
N PHE A 24 -0.32 -4.01 -10.73
CA PHE A 24 -0.95 -5.07 -9.97
C PHE A 24 -0.80 -6.41 -10.71
N ARG A 25 -0.74 -7.49 -9.94
CA ARG A 25 -0.78 -8.85 -10.48
C ARG A 25 -1.46 -9.81 -9.51
N GLN A 26 -2.10 -10.83 -10.08
CA GLN A 26 -2.49 -12.03 -9.35
C GLN A 26 -1.37 -13.06 -9.47
N SER A 27 -1.12 -13.81 -8.40
CA SER A 27 -0.04 -14.80 -8.35
C SER A 27 -0.46 -16.05 -7.60
N THR A 28 -0.20 -17.20 -8.21
CA THR A 28 -0.22 -18.52 -7.59
C THR A 28 1.19 -19.15 -7.61
N ALA A 29 2.21 -18.36 -7.93
CA ALA A 29 3.59 -18.83 -8.00
C ALA A 29 4.08 -19.24 -6.61
N ALA A 30 4.72 -20.41 -6.53
CA ALA A 30 5.22 -20.94 -5.27
C ALA A 30 6.16 -19.98 -4.53
N SER A 31 6.98 -19.21 -5.27
CA SER A 31 7.89 -18.21 -4.70
C SER A 31 7.13 -17.09 -3.97
N ASP A 32 6.10 -16.53 -4.60
CA ASP A 32 5.31 -15.44 -4.05
C ASP A 32 4.51 -15.93 -2.81
N LEU A 33 3.92 -17.12 -2.91
CA LEU A 33 3.16 -17.73 -1.81
C LEU A 33 4.06 -18.11 -0.62
N GLN A 34 5.28 -18.60 -0.88
CA GLN A 34 6.25 -18.89 0.18
C GLN A 34 6.75 -17.62 0.87
N GLN A 35 6.98 -16.53 0.12
CA GLN A 35 7.33 -15.24 0.73
C GLN A 35 6.19 -14.73 1.60
N ALA A 36 4.96 -14.69 1.07
CA ALA A 36 3.79 -14.25 1.84
C ALA A 36 3.58 -15.12 3.09
N LYS A 37 3.78 -16.44 2.98
CA LYS A 37 3.71 -17.36 4.13
C LYS A 37 4.72 -17.01 5.22
N ARG A 38 5.96 -16.66 4.85
CA ARG A 38 6.97 -16.25 5.84
C ARG A 38 6.54 -15.03 6.62
N GLU A 39 5.99 -14.02 5.95
CA GLU A 39 5.51 -12.80 6.61
C GLU A 39 4.32 -13.07 7.53
N VAL A 40 3.37 -13.89 7.06
CA VAL A 40 2.21 -14.27 7.86
C VAL A 40 2.66 -15.01 9.13
N LEU A 41 3.57 -15.97 9.00
CA LEU A 41 4.10 -16.72 10.15
C LEU A 41 4.98 -15.86 11.07
N TYR A 42 5.64 -14.83 10.53
CA TYR A 42 6.38 -13.87 11.35
C TYR A 42 5.43 -13.03 12.22
N ALA A 43 4.32 -12.56 11.65
CA ALA A 43 3.32 -11.76 12.38
C ALA A 43 2.43 -12.59 13.30
N PHE A 44 2.18 -13.86 12.95
CA PHE A 44 1.28 -14.77 13.66
C PHE A 44 1.97 -16.14 13.88
N PRO A 45 2.94 -16.22 14.81
CA PRO A 45 3.75 -17.43 15.00
C PRO A 45 2.95 -18.64 15.48
N ASP A 46 1.79 -18.42 16.11
CA ASP A 46 0.90 -19.49 16.58
C ASP A 46 0.09 -20.15 15.44
N LEU A 47 0.12 -19.59 14.22
CA LEU A 47 -0.48 -20.23 13.06
C LEU A 47 0.37 -21.42 12.63
N VAL A 48 -0.20 -22.61 12.75
CA VAL A 48 0.45 -23.87 12.32
C VAL A 48 -0.09 -24.26 10.94
N ASP A 49 0.80 -24.79 10.07
CA ASP A 49 0.45 -25.42 8.79
C ASP A 49 -0.37 -24.58 7.80
N ILE A 50 -0.19 -23.25 7.77
CA ILE A 50 -0.84 -22.42 6.75
C ILE A 50 -0.28 -22.73 5.35
N ASN A 51 -1.17 -22.92 4.38
CA ASN A 51 -0.80 -23.15 2.98
C ASN A 51 -1.54 -22.18 2.06
N LEU A 52 -0.94 -21.01 1.79
CA LEU A 52 -1.52 -19.98 0.93
C LEU A 52 -1.61 -20.49 -0.51
N THR A 53 -2.72 -20.23 -1.18
CA THR A 53 -3.02 -20.74 -2.53
C THR A 53 -3.09 -19.62 -3.57
N TRP A 54 -3.29 -18.37 -3.15
CA TRP A 54 -3.41 -17.24 -4.06
C TRP A 54 -2.98 -15.92 -3.41
N SER A 55 -2.44 -15.02 -4.21
CA SER A 55 -2.13 -13.64 -3.81
C SER A 55 -2.50 -12.60 -4.88
N TYR A 56 -2.91 -11.42 -4.45
CA TYR A 56 -3.00 -10.20 -5.24
C TYR A 56 -2.00 -9.18 -4.73
N ILE A 57 -1.10 -8.74 -5.59
CA ILE A 57 0.02 -7.87 -5.26
C ILE A 57 -0.17 -6.57 -6.01
N VAL A 58 -0.18 -5.45 -5.28
CA VAL A 58 -0.24 -4.10 -5.85
C VAL A 58 0.99 -3.33 -5.40
N THR A 59 1.74 -2.78 -6.34
CA THR A 59 2.95 -2.01 -6.07
C THR A 59 2.80 -0.59 -6.61
N TRP A 60 2.98 0.38 -5.72
CA TRP A 60 3.15 1.78 -6.06
C TRP A 60 4.64 2.06 -6.05
N ASN A 61 5.23 2.23 -7.22
CA ASN A 61 6.64 2.51 -7.37
C ASN A 61 6.85 3.99 -7.70
N ASN A 62 7.62 4.68 -6.86
CA ASN A 62 8.04 6.06 -7.08
C ASN A 62 6.87 7.02 -7.32
N VAL A 63 5.80 6.91 -6.53
CA VAL A 63 4.59 7.73 -6.67
C VAL A 63 4.67 9.02 -5.86
N THR A 64 4.04 10.09 -6.34
CA THR A 64 3.93 11.37 -5.64
C THR A 64 2.48 11.67 -5.24
N PHE A 65 2.26 12.75 -4.49
CA PHE A 65 0.93 13.24 -4.17
C PHE A 65 0.36 14.13 -5.29
N TYR A 66 -0.96 14.21 -5.38
CA TYR A 66 -1.67 14.98 -6.39
C TYR A 66 -1.24 16.46 -6.39
N ARG A 67 -0.95 16.99 -7.58
CA ARG A 67 -0.44 18.37 -7.82
C ARG A 67 0.89 18.68 -7.14
N ASP A 68 1.74 17.68 -6.93
CA ASP A 68 3.13 17.91 -6.58
C ASP A 68 3.87 18.72 -7.68
N ASP A 69 4.88 19.47 -7.27
CA ASP A 69 5.79 20.15 -8.18
C ASP A 69 6.84 19.15 -8.68
N PRO A 70 6.94 18.92 -10.00
CA PRO A 70 7.86 17.93 -10.57
C PRO A 70 9.32 18.12 -10.15
N SER A 71 9.73 19.35 -9.80
CA SER A 71 11.10 19.67 -9.37
C SER A 71 11.47 19.10 -7.99
N ARG A 72 10.50 18.74 -7.15
CA ARG A 72 10.73 18.37 -5.74
C ARG A 72 11.17 16.93 -5.53
N GLN A 73 10.94 16.05 -6.51
CA GLN A 73 11.36 14.64 -6.50
C GLN A 73 11.00 13.86 -5.20
N ILE A 74 9.95 14.27 -4.48
CA ILE A 74 9.48 13.58 -3.28
C ILE A 74 8.63 12.39 -3.73
N ARG A 75 9.07 11.17 -3.43
CA ARG A 75 8.47 9.95 -4.00
C ARG A 75 8.37 8.83 -2.98
N ASN A 76 7.22 8.16 -2.96
CA ASN A 76 6.94 7.00 -2.14
C ASN A 76 7.03 5.72 -2.97
N THR A 77 7.50 4.64 -2.36
CA THR A 77 7.41 3.28 -2.89
C THR A 77 6.89 2.36 -1.80
N PHE A 78 5.74 1.73 -2.06
CA PHE A 78 5.07 0.82 -1.15
C PHE A 78 4.30 -0.27 -1.91
N GLN A 79 3.99 -1.36 -1.21
CA GLN A 79 3.32 -2.52 -1.77
C GLN A 79 2.27 -3.05 -0.80
N ALA A 80 1.15 -3.52 -1.36
CA ALA A 80 0.11 -4.22 -0.64
C ALA A 80 -0.05 -5.63 -1.23
N ILE A 81 -0.16 -6.63 -0.37
CA ILE A 81 -0.40 -8.03 -0.77
C ILE A 81 -1.63 -8.53 -0.03
N LEU A 82 -2.66 -8.95 -0.76
CA LEU A 82 -3.75 -9.76 -0.23
C LEU A 82 -3.43 -11.22 -0.54
N THR A 83 -3.38 -12.07 0.47
CA THR A 83 -3.07 -13.50 0.30
C THR A 83 -4.06 -14.37 1.06
N THR A 84 -4.37 -15.55 0.53
CA THR A 84 -5.39 -16.44 1.11
C THR A 84 -5.08 -17.91 0.83
N ASN A 85 -5.60 -18.79 1.68
CA ASN A 85 -5.73 -20.23 1.40
C ASN A 85 -7.17 -20.66 1.08
N GLY A 86 -8.11 -19.70 0.95
CA GLY A 86 -9.54 -19.94 0.78
C GLY A 86 -10.33 -20.02 2.09
N VAL A 87 -9.67 -20.09 3.24
CA VAL A 87 -10.28 -20.09 4.59
C VAL A 87 -9.82 -18.88 5.40
N HIS A 88 -8.50 -18.67 5.45
CA HIS A 88 -7.85 -17.53 6.08
C HIS A 88 -7.32 -16.58 5.02
N SER A 89 -7.45 -15.28 5.28
CA SER A 89 -6.99 -14.22 4.39
C SER A 89 -6.20 -13.18 5.17
N PHE A 90 -5.13 -12.67 4.57
CA PHE A 90 -4.20 -11.74 5.19
C PHE A 90 -3.93 -10.58 4.25
N ALA A 91 -3.80 -9.38 4.82
CA ALA A 91 -3.28 -8.21 4.13
C ALA A 91 -1.87 -7.91 4.68
N ILE A 92 -0.90 -7.77 3.79
CA ILE A 92 0.49 -7.44 4.11
C ILE A 92 0.79 -6.09 3.47
N PHE A 93 1.38 -5.18 4.24
CA PHE A 93 1.79 -3.86 3.76
C PHE A 93 3.30 -3.72 3.91
N TYR A 94 3.97 -3.41 2.80
CA TYR A 94 5.40 -3.13 2.77
C TYR A 94 5.65 -1.69 2.37
N TYR A 95 6.48 -1.02 3.17
CA TYR A 95 6.90 0.36 2.93
C TYR A 95 8.41 0.37 2.69
N ASN A 96 8.81 0.60 1.43
CA ASN A 96 10.23 0.71 1.10
C ASN A 96 10.73 2.15 1.33
N LYS A 97 10.01 3.12 0.76
CA LYS A 97 10.36 4.54 0.87
C LYS A 97 9.09 5.35 1.08
N ILE A 98 9.02 6.08 2.20
CA ILE A 98 7.92 7.01 2.49
C ILE A 98 8.54 8.36 2.86
N GLN A 99 8.37 9.34 1.97
CA GLN A 99 8.87 10.70 2.11
C GLN A 99 7.77 11.73 2.26
N TRP A 100 6.53 11.38 1.88
CA TRP A 100 5.37 12.23 2.04
C TRP A 100 4.23 11.42 2.68
N THR A 101 3.45 12.08 3.52
CA THR A 101 2.25 11.51 4.18
C THR A 101 1.02 12.36 3.92
N THR A 102 1.16 13.57 3.37
CA THR A 102 0.04 14.47 3.11
C THR A 102 0.27 15.25 1.82
N GLY A 103 -0.73 15.30 0.94
CA GLY A 103 -0.70 16.19 -0.23
C GLY A 103 -1.12 17.63 0.10
N THR A 104 -0.81 18.58 -0.77
CA THR A 104 -1.26 19.98 -0.62
C THR A 104 -2.78 20.12 -0.62
N ALA A 105 -3.49 19.20 -1.29
CA ALA A 105 -4.95 19.09 -1.25
C ALA A 105 -5.52 18.70 0.13
N SER A 106 -4.69 18.20 1.05
CA SER A 106 -5.06 17.78 2.40
C SER A 106 -4.42 18.67 3.49
N ASN A 107 -4.21 19.96 3.17
CA ASN A 107 -3.52 20.95 4.01
C ASN A 107 -2.04 20.63 4.28
N GLY A 108 -1.42 19.77 3.46
CA GLY A 108 0.01 19.50 3.52
C GLY A 108 0.84 20.69 3.01
N ASN A 109 2.06 20.81 3.53
CA ASN A 109 3.06 21.74 3.02
C ASN A 109 3.72 21.19 1.74
N ALA A 110 4.55 22.02 1.11
CA ALA A 110 5.27 21.66 -0.12
C ALA A 110 6.26 20.48 0.03
N ASN A 111 6.55 20.05 1.27
CA ASN A 111 7.38 18.89 1.55
C ASN A 111 6.55 17.61 1.76
N GLY A 112 5.24 17.66 1.54
CA GLY A 112 4.36 16.51 1.68
C GLY A 112 4.01 16.14 3.12
N LEU A 113 4.02 17.11 4.04
CA LEU A 113 3.85 16.93 5.50
C LEU A 113 2.95 18.01 6.12
N GLY A 114 2.47 17.80 7.36
CA GLY A 114 1.89 18.87 8.18
C GLY A 114 0.39 19.15 8.02
N GLY A 115 -0.31 18.42 7.16
CA GLY A 115 -1.77 18.38 7.14
C GLY A 115 -2.30 17.06 7.71
N THR A 116 -3.42 16.55 7.20
CA THR A 116 -3.94 15.24 7.64
C THR A 116 -3.07 14.13 7.06
N PRO A 117 -2.36 13.34 7.89
CA PRO A 117 -1.47 12.29 7.39
C PRO A 117 -2.25 11.11 6.80
N ALA A 118 -1.59 10.39 5.91
CA ALA A 118 -2.10 9.18 5.28
C ALA A 118 -2.51 8.15 6.33
N GLN A 119 -3.65 7.50 6.11
CA GLN A 119 -4.15 6.46 7.00
C GLN A 119 -3.93 5.08 6.38
N ILE A 120 -3.67 4.06 7.21
CA ILE A 120 -3.57 2.66 6.79
C ILE A 120 -4.69 1.91 7.49
N GLY A 121 -5.47 1.12 6.77
CA GLY A 121 -6.59 0.46 7.43
C GLY A 121 -7.51 -0.41 6.59
N PHE A 122 -8.50 -0.94 7.29
CA PHE A 122 -9.68 -1.61 6.72
C PHE A 122 -10.89 -0.69 6.90
N ASP A 123 -11.59 -0.44 5.81
CA ASP A 123 -12.87 0.26 5.80
C ASP A 123 -13.94 -0.77 5.38
N PHE A 124 -14.93 -0.99 6.23
CA PHE A 124 -15.96 -2.01 5.99
C PHE A 124 -17.02 -1.58 4.97
N GLY A 125 -16.95 -0.36 4.45
CA GLY A 125 -17.85 0.15 3.40
C GLY A 125 -19.26 0.48 3.90
N ASP A 126 -19.46 0.51 5.22
CA ASP A 126 -20.75 0.76 5.88
C ASP A 126 -20.86 2.17 6.50
N GLY A 127 -19.84 3.02 6.28
CA GLY A 127 -19.82 4.40 6.76
C GLY A 127 -19.61 4.56 8.27
N GLY A 128 -19.32 3.49 9.01
CA GLY A 128 -19.23 3.53 10.48
C GLY A 128 -17.95 2.93 11.08
N MET A 129 -17.32 1.95 10.43
CA MET A 129 -16.17 1.24 11.00
C MET A 129 -14.89 1.38 10.18
N TYR A 130 -13.90 2.06 10.77
CA TYR A 130 -12.54 2.20 10.25
C TYR A 130 -11.56 1.62 11.28
N LEU A 131 -10.74 0.66 10.88
CA LEU A 131 -9.57 0.24 11.68
C LEU A 131 -8.34 0.94 11.12
N ASN A 132 -7.92 2.02 11.77
CA ASN A 132 -6.76 2.81 11.37
C ASN A 132 -5.54 2.45 12.22
N PHE A 133 -4.43 2.13 11.57
CA PHE A 133 -3.11 2.02 12.19
C PHE A 133 -2.44 3.40 12.12
N ARG A 134 -2.05 3.95 13.28
CA ARG A 134 -1.28 5.21 13.41
C ARG A 134 0.15 4.91 13.79
#